data_AF-A0A1U7AE61-F1
#
_entry.id   AF-A0A1U7AE61-F1
#
_cell.length_a   1.000
_cell.length_b   1.000
_cell.length_c   1.000
_cell.angle_alpha   90.00
_cell.angle_beta   90.00
_cell.angle_gamma   90.00
#
_symmetry.space_group_name_H-M   'P 1'
#
loop_
_entity.id
_entity.type
_entity.pdbx_description
1 polymer ?
#
loop_
_entity_poly.entity_id
_entity_poly.type
_entity_poly.pdbx_seq_one_letter_code
_entity_poly.pdbx_strand_id
1 'polypeptide(L)'
;METELLPIKKTIEKNFPGFVVNSGVKLGEGWMSTVFEINGEWAFRFARNQRSSKDLEKEIQILPYLNSIISFNIPKFDFVGKQENGLKFVGYRLLPGILLEEDSILIFQ
;
A
#
# COMPACT_ATOMS: atom_id res chain seq x y z
N MET A 1 -4.97 1.86 19.05
CA MET A 1 -4.55 2.53 17.81
C MET A 1 -3.03 2.73 17.77
N GLU A 2 -2.41 3.23 18.84
CA GLU A 2 -0.95 3.45 18.90
C GLU A 2 -0.09 2.16 18.89
N THR A 3 -0.65 1.05 19.37
CA THR A 3 0.06 -0.24 19.52
C THR A 3 0.42 -0.94 18.20
N GLU A 4 -0.37 -0.73 17.12
CA GLU A 4 -0.08 -1.34 15.80
C GLU A 4 0.89 -0.52 14.95
N LEU A 5 1.05 0.78 15.24
CA LEU A 5 1.88 1.68 14.43
C LEU A 5 3.39 1.46 14.67
N LEU A 6 3.79 1.15 15.91
CA LEU A 6 5.20 0.99 16.27
C LEU A 6 5.95 -0.08 15.46
N PRO A 7 5.44 -1.32 15.29
CA PRO A 7 6.12 -2.33 14.48
C PRO A 7 6.18 -1.96 12.99
N ILE A 8 5.12 -1.32 12.47
CA ILE A 8 5.06 -0.84 11.08
C ILE A 8 6.08 0.27 10.85
N LYS A 9 6.10 1.28 11.74
CA LYS A 9 7.09 2.37 11.74
C LYS A 9 8.51 1.83 11.69
N LYS A 10 8.87 0.94 12.61
CA LYS A 10 10.22 0.33 12.64
C LYS A 10 10.55 -0.40 11.34
N THR A 11 9.59 -1.13 10.78
CA THR A 11 9.80 -1.89 9.53
C THR A 11 10.05 -0.94 8.35
N ILE A 12 9.27 0.13 8.22
CA ILE A 12 9.41 1.14 7.16
C ILE A 12 10.76 1.87 7.31
N GLU A 13 11.04 2.44 8.48
CA GLU A 13 12.26 3.24 8.72
C GLU A 13 13.54 2.40 8.58
N LYS A 14 13.48 1.09 8.92
CA LYS A 14 14.60 0.16 8.70
C LYS A 14 14.86 -0.12 7.22
N ASN A 15 13.80 -0.25 6.41
CA ASN A 15 13.95 -0.45 4.95
C ASN A 15 14.32 0.86 4.24
N PHE A 16 13.87 2.00 4.76
CA PHE A 16 14.02 3.32 4.15
C PHE A 16 14.51 4.35 5.18
N PRO A 17 15.82 4.38 5.51
CA PRO A 17 16.35 5.25 6.57
C PRO A 17 16.12 6.76 6.40
N GLY A 18 15.80 7.21 5.17
CA GLY A 18 15.47 8.61 4.88
C GLY A 18 13.99 8.96 4.99
N PHE A 19 13.12 7.98 5.26
CA PHE A 19 11.67 8.18 5.38
C PHE A 19 11.25 8.12 6.84
N VAL A 20 10.75 9.22 7.39
CA VAL A 20 10.33 9.31 8.80
C VAL A 20 8.82 9.08 8.91
N VAL A 21 8.40 8.17 9.79
CA VAL A 21 6.98 7.91 10.07
C VAL A 21 6.51 8.78 11.24
N ASN A 22 5.74 9.81 10.93
CA ASN A 22 5.18 10.76 11.90
C ASN A 22 3.77 10.35 12.35
N SER A 23 2.96 9.84 11.44
CA SER A 23 1.61 9.35 11.74
C SER A 23 1.30 8.11 10.92
N GLY A 24 0.35 7.31 11.41
CA GLY A 24 -0.21 6.26 10.59
C GLY A 24 -1.52 5.70 11.12
N VAL A 25 -2.38 5.31 10.19
CA VAL A 25 -3.72 4.76 10.44
C VAL A 25 -3.92 3.54 9.56
N LYS A 26 -4.54 2.49 10.09
CA LYS A 26 -4.91 1.33 9.29
C LYS A 26 -6.08 1.70 8.38
N LEU A 27 -5.87 1.69 7.06
CA LEU A 27 -6.92 1.98 6.08
C LEU A 27 -7.82 0.78 5.82
N GLY A 28 -7.26 -0.43 5.90
CA GLY A 28 -8.03 -1.63 5.63
C GLY A 28 -7.22 -2.90 5.74
N GLU A 29 -7.94 -4.00 5.84
CA GLU A 29 -7.38 -5.34 5.84
C GLU A 29 -8.17 -6.21 4.88
N GLY A 30 -7.52 -6.65 3.81
CA GLY A 30 -8.04 -7.63 2.89
C GLY A 30 -7.45 -9.01 3.14
N TRP A 31 -7.82 -9.97 2.29
CA TRP A 31 -7.29 -11.33 2.35
C TRP A 31 -5.79 -11.38 2.02
N MET A 32 -5.34 -10.49 1.13
CA MET A 32 -3.97 -10.48 0.63
C MET A 32 -3.06 -9.50 1.37
N SER A 33 -3.61 -8.41 1.89
CA SER A 33 -2.77 -7.35 2.46
C SER A 33 -3.44 -6.58 3.56
N THR A 34 -2.62 -6.04 4.45
CA THR A 34 -3.00 -4.97 5.38
C THR A 34 -2.42 -3.67 4.87
N VAL A 35 -3.25 -2.62 4.80
CA VAL A 35 -2.87 -1.30 4.28
C VAL A 35 -2.88 -0.29 5.41
N PHE A 36 -1.79 0.47 5.52
CA PHE A 36 -1.66 1.61 6.42
C PHE A 36 -1.49 2.88 5.61
N GLU A 37 -2.26 3.90 5.94
CA GLU A 37 -1.94 5.27 5.59
C GLU A 37 -0.81 5.74 6.50
N ILE A 38 0.21 6.35 5.92
CA ILE A 38 1.36 6.90 6.61
C ILE A 38 1.53 8.37 6.21
N ASN A 39 1.70 9.24 7.20
CA ASN A 39 1.89 10.68 7.03
C ASN A 39 0.79 11.37 6.20
N GLY A 40 -0.42 10.82 6.14
CA GLY A 40 -1.57 11.40 5.40
C GLY A 40 -1.49 11.30 3.88
N GLU A 41 -0.42 10.73 3.32
CA GLU A 41 -0.16 10.82 1.87
C GLU A 41 0.30 9.49 1.24
N TRP A 42 0.72 8.53 2.07
CA TRP A 42 1.33 7.28 1.62
C TRP A 42 0.49 6.09 2.03
N ALA A 43 0.21 5.19 1.09
CA ALA A 43 -0.33 3.87 1.38
C ALA A 43 0.81 2.86 1.44
N PHE A 44 1.06 2.28 2.61
CA PHE A 44 1.96 1.13 2.77
C PHE A 44 1.14 -0.15 2.86
N ARG A 45 1.37 -1.07 1.92
CA ARG A 45 0.64 -2.34 1.79
C ARG A 45 1.57 -3.51 2.13
N PHE A 46 1.22 -4.24 3.19
CA PHE A 46 1.98 -5.36 3.72
C PHE A 46 1.33 -6.69 3.32
N ALA A 47 2.09 -7.56 2.65
CA ALA A 47 1.62 -8.91 2.31
C ALA A 47 1.41 -9.75 3.58
N ARG A 48 0.30 -10.49 3.64
CA ARG A 48 -0.07 -11.29 4.84
C ARG A 48 0.47 -12.71 4.83
N ASN A 49 0.81 -13.24 3.67
CA ASN A 49 1.31 -14.60 3.49
C ASN A 49 2.17 -14.71 2.22
N GLN A 50 2.83 -15.87 2.04
CA GLN A 50 3.74 -16.09 0.91
C GLN A 50 3.05 -15.94 -0.46
N ARG A 51 1.77 -16.33 -0.58
CA ARG A 51 1.02 -16.18 -1.83
C ARG A 51 0.84 -14.70 -2.17
N SER A 52 0.31 -13.92 -1.23
CA SER A 52 0.16 -12.47 -1.39
C SER A 52 1.50 -11.77 -1.66
N SER A 53 2.61 -12.24 -1.07
CA SER A 53 3.94 -11.69 -1.35
C SER A 53 4.43 -12.01 -2.76
N LYS A 54 4.08 -13.18 -3.31
CA LYS A 54 4.39 -13.53 -4.71
C LYS A 54 3.52 -12.73 -5.68
N ASP A 55 2.25 -12.51 -5.36
CA ASP A 55 1.37 -11.69 -6.18
C ASP A 55 1.81 -10.22 -6.18
N LEU A 56 2.23 -9.70 -5.02
CA LEU A 56 2.80 -8.35 -4.90
C LEU A 56 4.07 -8.19 -5.74
N GLU A 57 4.91 -9.23 -5.83
CA GLU A 57 6.10 -9.22 -6.70
C GLU A 57 5.71 -9.08 -8.18
N LYS A 58 4.64 -9.73 -8.64
CA LYS A 58 4.15 -9.56 -10.01
C LYS A 58 3.71 -8.12 -10.26
N GLU A 59 3.00 -7.51 -9.29
CA GLU A 59 2.57 -6.12 -9.38
C GLU A 59 3.77 -5.15 -9.49
N ILE A 60 4.81 -5.37 -8.68
CA ILE A 60 6.06 -4.58 -8.74
C ILE A 60 6.66 -4.58 -10.16
N GLN A 61 6.62 -5.72 -10.85
CA GLN A 61 7.18 -5.83 -12.20
C GLN A 61 6.25 -5.26 -13.29
N ILE A 62 4.94 -5.47 -13.18
CA ILE A 62 3.99 -5.15 -14.27
C ILE A 62 3.45 -3.71 -14.22
N LEU A 63 3.28 -3.12 -13.03
CA LEU A 63 2.69 -1.79 -12.90
C LEU A 63 3.48 -0.68 -13.61
N PRO A 64 4.83 -0.66 -13.58
CA PRO A 64 5.59 0.34 -14.34
C PRO A 64 5.31 0.28 -15.85
N TYR A 65 5.15 -0.93 -16.40
CA TYR A 65 4.80 -1.11 -17.80
C TYR A 65 3.37 -0.62 -18.09
N LEU A 66 2.39 -1.03 -17.27
CA LEU A 66 1.00 -0.59 -17.42
C LEU A 66 0.87 0.93 -17.35
N ASN A 67 1.59 1.58 -16.44
CA ASN A 67 1.59 3.03 -16.27
C ASN A 67 2.04 3.80 -17.52
N SER A 68 2.74 3.14 -18.46
CA SER A 68 3.16 3.76 -19.72
C SER A 68 2.12 3.66 -20.85
N ILE A 69 1.08 2.84 -20.69
CA ILE A 69 0.13 2.51 -21.76
C ILE A 69 -1.34 2.79 -21.43
N ILE A 70 -1.68 3.09 -20.18
CA ILE A 70 -3.05 3.44 -19.76
C ILE A 70 -3.16 4.91 -19.37
N SER A 71 -4.37 5.47 -19.49
CA SER A 71 -4.68 6.85 -19.13
C SER A 71 -5.15 7.02 -17.68
N PHE A 72 -5.38 5.92 -16.95
CA PHE A 72 -5.87 5.94 -15.58
C PHE A 72 -4.71 5.94 -14.58
N ASN A 73 -4.90 6.64 -13.46
CA ASN A 73 -3.95 6.59 -12.35
C ASN A 73 -3.99 5.20 -11.70
N ILE A 74 -2.86 4.51 -11.72
CA ILE A 74 -2.63 3.26 -11.01
C ILE A 74 -1.56 3.45 -9.94
N PRO A 75 -1.47 2.56 -8.94
CA PRO A 75 -0.42 2.62 -7.94
C PRO A 75 0.97 2.60 -8.59
N LYS A 76 1.81 3.57 -8.22
CA LYS A 76 3.23 3.59 -8.52
C LYS A 76 4.00 3.29 -7.25
N PHE A 77 4.61 2.11 -7.15
CA PHE A 77 5.35 1.73 -5.94
C PHE A 77 6.68 2.47 -5.87
N ASP A 78 6.70 3.55 -5.08
CA ASP A 78 7.90 4.34 -4.79
C ASP A 78 8.81 3.66 -3.75
N PHE A 79 8.22 2.81 -2.90
CA PHE A 79 8.91 2.04 -1.89
C PHE A 79 8.65 0.55 -2.11
N VAL A 80 9.72 -0.24 -2.16
CA VAL A 80 9.65 -1.71 -2.23
C VAL A 80 10.56 -2.27 -1.14
N GLY A 81 9.97 -2.93 -0.15
CA GLY A 81 10.67 -3.39 1.03
C GLY A 81 10.37 -4.83 1.41
N LYS A 82 11.03 -5.29 2.47
CA LYS A 82 10.85 -6.62 3.04
C LYS A 82 10.55 -6.52 4.54
N GLN A 83 9.51 -7.23 4.96
CA GLN A 83 9.16 -7.43 6.35
C GLN A 83 10.17 -8.36 7.03
N GLU A 84 10.20 -8.38 8.37
CA GLU A 84 11.14 -9.23 9.13
C GLU A 84 10.90 -10.73 8.88
N ASN A 85 9.65 -11.14 8.68
CA ASN A 85 9.27 -12.50 8.28
C ASN A 85 9.59 -12.83 6.81
N GLY A 86 10.21 -11.90 6.09
CA GLY A 86 10.64 -12.05 4.71
C GLY A 86 9.58 -11.78 3.64
N LEU A 87 8.35 -11.48 4.02
CA LEU A 87 7.28 -11.11 3.08
C LEU A 87 7.50 -9.70 2.53
N LYS A 88 7.07 -9.46 1.30
CA LYS A 88 7.18 -8.14 0.65
C LYS A 88 6.18 -7.15 1.24
N PHE A 89 6.52 -5.87 1.16
CA PHE A 89 5.59 -4.77 1.31
C PHE A 89 5.98 -3.64 0.36
N VAL A 90 5.03 -2.77 0.04
CA VAL A 90 5.26 -1.63 -0.85
C VAL A 90 4.66 -0.37 -0.26
N GLY A 91 5.18 0.78 -0.67
CA GLY A 91 4.64 2.10 -0.36
C GLY A 91 4.44 2.90 -1.65
N TYR A 92 3.33 3.61 -1.75
CA TYR A 92 2.97 4.46 -2.89
C TYR A 92 2.09 5.62 -2.46
N ARG A 93 2.03 6.66 -3.28
CA ARG A 93 1.11 7.78 -3.05
C ARG A 93 -0.34 7.32 -3.04
N LEU A 94 -1.11 7.78 -2.07
CA LEU A 94 -2.56 7.57 -2.07
C LEU A 94 -3.15 8.09 -3.38
N LEU A 95 -3.99 7.27 -4.01
CA LEU A 95 -4.74 7.70 -5.17
C LEU A 95 -5.87 8.61 -4.70
N PRO A 96 -6.00 9.82 -5.26
CA PRO A 96 -7.09 10.72 -4.89
C PRO A 96 -8.42 10.15 -5.38
N GLY A 97 -9.45 10.25 -4.55
CA GLY A 97 -10.81 9.85 -4.89
C GLY A 97 -11.50 9.10 -3.77
N ILE A 98 -12.77 8.77 -4.03
CA ILE A 98 -13.58 7.88 -3.20
C ILE A 98 -13.74 6.56 -3.94
N LEU A 99 -13.81 5.45 -3.19
CA LEU A 99 -14.10 4.15 -3.77
C LEU A 99 -15.49 4.21 -4.42
N LEU A 100 -15.61 3.75 -5.65
CA LEU A 100 -16.91 3.59 -6.28
C LEU A 100 -17.57 2.33 -5.69
N GLU A 101 -18.53 2.52 -4.80
CA GLU A 101 -19.27 1.43 -4.17
C GLU A 101 -20.45 1.01 -5.05
N GLU A 102 -20.95 -0.22 -4.85
CA GLU A 102 -22.02 -0.80 -5.67
C GLU A 102 -23.27 0.09 -5.73
N ASP A 103 -23.63 0.69 -4.59
CA ASP A 103 -24.80 1.58 -4.47
C ASP A 103 -24.51 3.02 -4.95
N SER A 104 -23.25 3.38 -5.21
CA SER A 104 -22.87 4.75 -5.59
C SER A 104 -23.38 5.16 -6.98
N ILE A 105 -23.75 4.20 -7.82
CA ILE A 105 -24.24 4.45 -9.19
C ILE A 105 -25.70 4.92 -9.18
N LEU A 106 -26.47 4.62 -8.14
CA LEU A 106 -27.90 4.97 -8.04
C LEU A 106 -28.15 6.46 -7.74
N ILE A 107 -27.11 7.21 -7.34
CA ILE A 107 -27.22 8.62 -6.92
C ILE A 107 -27.18 9.59 -8.12
N PHE A 108 -26.87 9.10 -9.33
CA PHE A 108 -26.83 9.90 -10.55
C PHE A 108 -28.16 9.89 -11.35
N GLN A 109 -29.28 9.54 -10.73
CA GLN A 109 -30.63 9.58 -11.36
C GLN A 109 -31.39 10.87 -11.08
#